data_AF-A0AAD5S9Z7-F1
#
_entry.id   AF-A0AAD5S9Z7-F1
#
_cell.length_a   1.000
_cell.length_b   1.000
_cell.length_c   1.000
_cell.angle_alpha   90.00
_cell.angle_beta   90.00
_cell.angle_gamma   90.00
#
_symmetry.space_group_name_H-M   'P 1'
#
loop_
_entity.id
_entity.type
_entity.pdbx_description
1 polymer ?
#
loop_
_entity_poly.entity_id
_entity_poly.type
_entity_poly.pdbx_seq_one_letter_code
_entity_poly.pdbx_strand_id
1 'polypeptide(L)'
;MVTLAPTTREVTVSAPVNIAVIKYWGKRDSKLLLPTNSSLSLTLSQSHLRSTTTVRIDPSLPSDRLWLNGKEESITASKRLSNVITTLRSIRAAHEQSNPPRPPRGTAPRPRGGGHP
;
A
#
# COMPACT_ATOMS: atom_id res chain seq x y z
N MET A 1 21.81 23.33 -7.30
CA MET A 1 21.12 22.02 -7.27
C MET A 1 20.58 21.81 -5.86
N VAL A 2 19.26 21.82 -5.66
CA VAL A 2 18.66 21.54 -4.34
C VAL A 2 18.55 20.03 -4.20
N THR A 3 19.40 19.44 -3.37
CA THR A 3 19.31 18.03 -3.00
C THR A 3 18.06 17.85 -2.13
N LEU A 4 17.01 17.26 -2.70
CA LEU A 4 15.83 16.86 -1.92
C LEU A 4 16.30 15.79 -0.90
N ALA A 5 16.16 16.07 0.39
CA ALA A 5 16.46 15.10 1.43
C ALA A 5 15.64 13.82 1.21
N PRO A 6 16.19 12.62 1.48
CA PRO A 6 15.47 11.36 1.35
C PRO A 6 14.26 11.35 2.29
N THR A 7 13.06 11.61 1.76
CA THR A 7 11.85 11.66 2.58
C THR A 7 11.36 10.25 2.87
N THR A 8 11.58 9.80 4.10
CA THR A 8 10.91 8.60 4.62
C THR A 8 9.41 8.81 4.63
N ARG A 9 8.65 7.82 4.16
CA ARG A 9 7.19 7.81 4.16
C ARG A 9 6.69 6.55 4.83
N GLU A 10 5.70 6.69 5.70
CA GLU A 10 5.10 5.57 6.40
C GLU A 10 3.58 5.72 6.41
N VAL A 11 2.88 4.61 6.20
CA VAL A 11 1.42 4.54 6.31
C VAL A 11 1.04 3.25 7.02
N THR A 12 0.13 3.37 7.99
CA THR A 12 -0.46 2.23 8.70
C THR A 12 -1.93 2.14 8.35
N VAL A 13 -2.38 0.94 7.94
CA VAL A 13 -3.77 0.66 7.59
C VAL A 13 -4.21 -0.63 8.28
N SER A 14 -5.51 -0.73 8.56
CA SER A 14 -6.14 -1.96 9.04
C SER A 14 -7.14 -2.51 8.01
N ALA A 15 -7.23 -3.83 7.92
CA ALA A 15 -8.13 -4.54 7.03
C ALA A 15 -9.04 -5.52 7.82
N PRO A 16 -10.34 -5.59 7.48
CA PRO A 16 -11.29 -6.48 8.15
C PRO A 16 -11.16 -7.93 7.68
N VAL A 17 -11.61 -8.86 8.52
CA VAL A 17 -11.86 -10.26 8.14
C VAL A 17 -13.23 -10.37 7.46
N ASN A 18 -13.40 -11.35 6.58
CA ASN A 18 -14.69 -11.68 5.96
C ASN A 18 -15.06 -13.15 6.20
N ILE A 19 -16.36 -13.45 6.21
CA ILE A 19 -16.90 -14.83 6.31
C ILE A 19 -17.82 -15.10 5.12
N ALA A 20 -17.51 -16.14 4.35
CA ALA A 20 -18.25 -16.50 3.15
C ALA A 20 -19.62 -17.12 3.46
N VAL A 21 -20.69 -16.52 2.93
CA VAL A 21 -22.06 -17.08 2.89
C VAL A 21 -22.30 -17.93 1.65
N ILE A 22 -21.68 -17.58 0.52
CA ILE A 22 -21.51 -18.45 -0.66
C ILE A 22 -20.03 -18.76 -0.78
N LYS A 23 -19.65 -20.04 -0.76
CA LYS A 23 -18.27 -20.48 -0.58
C LYS A 23 -17.43 -20.31 -1.85
N TYR A 24 -16.20 -19.81 -1.68
CA TYR A 24 -15.11 -19.98 -2.64
C TYR A 24 -14.54 -21.39 -2.44
N TRP A 25 -14.81 -22.32 -3.36
CA TRP A 25 -14.29 -23.68 -3.26
C TRP A 25 -14.00 -24.26 -4.65
N GLY A 26 -12.75 -24.66 -4.86
CA GLY A 26 -12.27 -25.08 -6.18
C GLY A 26 -11.59 -23.94 -6.96
N LYS A 27 -10.57 -24.31 -7.75
CA LYS A 27 -9.82 -23.39 -8.61
C LYS A 27 -9.82 -23.94 -10.03
N ARG A 28 -10.29 -23.14 -10.98
CA ARG A 28 -10.15 -23.48 -12.41
C ARG A 28 -8.76 -23.13 -12.93
N ASP A 29 -8.12 -22.11 -12.34
CA ASP A 29 -6.72 -21.75 -12.61
C ASP A 29 -6.00 -21.49 -11.28
N SER A 30 -5.02 -22.33 -10.96
CA SER A 30 -4.25 -22.21 -9.72
C SER A 30 -3.12 -21.18 -9.79
N LYS A 31 -2.64 -20.81 -10.98
CA LYS A 31 -1.59 -19.80 -11.17
C LYS A 31 -2.17 -18.41 -10.97
N LEU A 32 -3.33 -18.14 -11.55
CA LEU A 32 -4.06 -16.88 -11.41
C LEU A 32 -5.04 -16.87 -10.21
N LEU A 33 -5.22 -18.01 -9.54
CA LEU A 33 -6.14 -18.22 -8.41
C LEU A 33 -7.62 -18.00 -8.76
N LEU A 34 -8.01 -18.24 -10.01
CA LEU A 34 -9.37 -18.05 -10.49
C LEU A 34 -10.29 -19.17 -9.97
N PRO A 35 -11.44 -18.82 -9.35
CA PRO A 35 -12.37 -19.81 -8.85
C PRO A 35 -13.19 -20.47 -9.96
N THR A 36 -13.74 -21.64 -9.62
CA THR A 36 -14.78 -22.32 -10.40
C THR A 36 -16.13 -21.60 -10.31
N ASN A 37 -16.43 -20.94 -9.19
CA ASN A 37 -17.69 -20.25 -8.95
C ASN A 37 -17.48 -18.89 -8.25
N SER A 38 -18.45 -17.99 -8.42
CA SER A 38 -18.50 -16.76 -7.62
C SER A 38 -18.77 -17.08 -6.14
N SER A 39 -18.21 -16.26 -5.25
CA SER A 39 -18.43 -16.32 -3.80
C SER A 39 -19.05 -15.03 -3.29
N LEU A 40 -19.72 -15.09 -2.13
CA LEU A 40 -20.30 -13.94 -1.45
C LEU A 40 -19.93 -14.03 0.03
N SER A 41 -19.49 -12.93 0.63
CA SER A 41 -19.03 -12.88 2.02
C SER A 41 -19.54 -11.64 2.74
N LEU A 42 -19.69 -11.75 4.05
CA LEU A 42 -19.95 -10.64 4.95
C LEU A 42 -18.63 -10.14 5.55
N THR A 43 -18.41 -8.83 5.51
CA THR A 43 -17.25 -8.18 6.14
C THR A 43 -17.54 -7.95 7.63
N LEU A 44 -16.62 -8.38 8.50
CA LEU A 44 -16.78 -8.23 9.95
C LEU A 44 -16.28 -6.87 10.43
N SER A 45 -16.82 -6.42 11.57
CA SER A 45 -16.35 -5.22 12.26
C SER A 45 -14.88 -5.36 12.66
N GLN A 46 -14.11 -4.29 12.42
CA GLN A 46 -12.69 -4.20 12.79
C GLN A 46 -12.46 -3.94 14.28
N SER A 47 -13.51 -3.78 15.08
CA SER A 47 -13.38 -3.57 16.53
C SER A 47 -12.68 -4.75 17.21
N HIS A 48 -12.96 -5.98 16.77
CA HIS A 48 -12.44 -7.19 17.39
C HIS A 48 -11.47 -7.97 16.48
N LEU A 49 -11.74 -8.01 15.16
CA LEU A 49 -10.96 -8.80 14.20
C LEU A 49 -10.45 -7.92 13.06
N ARG A 50 -9.15 -7.69 13.04
CA ARG A 50 -8.47 -6.94 11.98
C ARG A 50 -7.03 -7.38 11.83
N SER A 51 -6.48 -7.20 10.64
CA SER A 51 -5.04 -7.21 10.41
C SER A 51 -4.55 -5.78 10.24
N THR A 52 -3.52 -5.38 10.99
CA THR A 52 -2.90 -4.06 10.87
C THR A 52 -1.55 -4.21 10.17
N THR A 53 -1.34 -3.43 9.11
CA THR A 53 -0.11 -3.46 8.33
C THR A 53 0.45 -2.04 8.22
N THR A 54 1.72 -1.89 8.57
CA THR A 54 2.49 -0.67 8.38
C THR A 54 3.45 -0.87 7.21
N VAL A 55 3.45 0.07 6.28
CA VAL A 55 4.40 0.09 5.15
C VAL A 55 5.25 1.33 5.26
N ARG A 56 6.57 1.14 5.28
CA ARG A 56 7.56 2.21 5.31
C ARG A 56 8.43 2.16 4.06
N ILE A 57 8.61 3.31 3.44
CA ILE A 57 9.50 3.52 2.30
C ILE A 57 10.56 4.52 2.74
N ASP A 58 11.82 4.12 2.68
CA ASP A 58 12.96 4.90 3.12
C ASP A 58 14.13 4.64 2.16
N PRO A 59 14.71 5.68 1.54
CA PRO A 59 15.84 5.53 0.61
C PRO A 59 17.10 4.92 1.23
N SER A 60 17.23 4.91 2.56
CA SER A 60 18.35 4.29 3.26
C SER A 60 18.23 2.77 3.40
N LEU A 61 17.05 2.19 3.10
CA LEU A 61 16.84 0.75 3.20
C LEU A 61 17.46 0.03 1.99
N PRO A 62 18.35 -0.97 2.23
CA PRO A 62 19.05 -1.65 1.15
C PRO A 62 18.17 -2.65 0.38
N SER A 63 17.08 -3.12 1.00
CA SER A 63 16.21 -4.15 0.44
C SER A 63 14.83 -4.16 1.12
N ASP A 64 13.90 -4.88 0.49
CA ASP A 64 12.56 -5.12 1.03
C ASP A 64 12.62 -6.11 2.18
N ARG A 65 11.96 -5.78 3.29
CA ARG A 65 11.87 -6.63 4.48
C ARG A 65 10.44 -6.69 4.97
N LEU A 66 10.03 -7.86 5.46
CA LEU A 66 8.68 -8.11 5.99
C LEU A 66 8.78 -8.68 7.39
N TRP A 67 7.95 -8.18 8.30
CA TRP A 67 7.72 -8.79 9.59
C TRP A 67 6.26 -9.17 9.74
N LEU A 68 6.01 -10.38 10.22
CA LEU A 68 4.69 -10.87 10.55
C LEU A 68 4.70 -11.31 12.02
N ASN A 69 3.86 -10.70 12.85
CA ASN A 69 3.78 -10.98 14.29
C ASN A 69 5.15 -10.89 15.00
N GLY A 70 5.98 -9.91 14.61
CA GLY A 70 7.30 -9.67 15.20
C GLY A 70 8.43 -10.54 14.63
N LYS A 71 8.12 -11.55 13.81
CA LYS A 71 9.12 -12.40 13.17
C LYS A 71 9.41 -11.92 11.75
N GLU A 72 10.70 -11.82 11.41
CA GLU A 72 11.10 -11.50 10.04
C GLU A 72 10.81 -12.68 9.11
N GLU A 73 10.15 -12.39 7.99
CA GLU A 73 9.75 -13.38 6.99
C GLU A 73 10.34 -12.98 5.63
N SER A 74 10.77 -13.98 4.86
CA SER A 74 11.37 -13.73 3.56
C SER A 74 10.31 -13.39 2.52
N ILE A 75 10.45 -12.22 1.88
CA ILE A 75 9.54 -11.79 0.81
C ILE A 75 9.70 -12.65 -0.44
N THR A 76 10.92 -13.12 -0.71
CA THR A 76 11.23 -13.96 -1.88
C THR A 76 10.76 -15.40 -1.71
N ALA A 77 10.54 -15.85 -0.47
CA ALA A 77 9.99 -17.18 -0.20
C ALA A 77 8.53 -17.33 -0.69
N SER A 78 7.79 -16.22 -0.82
CA SER A 78 6.40 -16.24 -1.28
C SER A 78 6.24 -15.56 -2.63
N LYS A 79 6.13 -16.37 -3.70
CA LYS A 79 5.83 -15.88 -5.05
C LYS A 79 4.57 -15.00 -5.10
N ARG A 80 3.59 -15.27 -4.24
CA ARG A 80 2.36 -14.47 -4.15
C ARG A 80 2.65 -13.05 -3.69
N LEU A 81 3.48 -12.91 -2.64
CA LEU A 81 3.82 -11.60 -2.09
C LEU A 81 4.71 -10.81 -3.06
N SER A 82 5.72 -11.46 -3.65
CA SER A 82 6.59 -10.80 -4.63
C SER A 82 5.79 -10.27 -5.82
N ASN A 83 4.82 -11.05 -6.33
CA ASN A 83 3.94 -10.60 -7.41
C ASN A 83 3.14 -9.35 -7.02
N VAL A 84 2.54 -9.33 -5.82
CA VAL A 84 1.76 -8.18 -5.33
C VAL A 84 2.62 -6.92 -5.25
N ILE A 85 3.81 -7.01 -4.61
CA ILE A 85 4.71 -5.85 -4.45
C ILE A 85 5.16 -5.32 -5.81
N THR A 86 5.58 -6.21 -6.72
CA THR A 86 6.00 -5.82 -8.08
C THR A 86 4.87 -5.14 -8.85
N THR A 87 3.65 -5.69 -8.80
CA THR A 87 2.49 -5.09 -9.46
C THR A 87 2.16 -3.71 -8.86
N LEU A 88 2.16 -3.56 -7.54
CA LEU A 88 1.91 -2.27 -6.89
C LEU A 88 2.95 -1.21 -7.28
N ARG A 89 4.23 -1.59 -7.37
CA ARG A 89 5.30 -0.71 -7.86
C ARG A 89 5.09 -0.30 -9.31
N SER A 90 4.70 -1.24 -10.17
CA SER A 90 4.40 -0.94 -11.58
C SER A 90 3.23 0.03 -11.71
N ILE A 91 2.16 -0.16 -10.93
CA ILE A 91 1.00 0.75 -10.90
C ILE A 91 1.43 2.13 -10.40
N ARG A 92 2.27 2.20 -9.36
CA ARG A 92 2.80 3.46 -8.83
C ARG A 92 3.65 4.20 -9.87
N ALA A 93 4.55 3.51 -10.56
CA ALA A 93 5.39 4.10 -11.60
C ALA A 93 4.54 4.67 -12.76
N ALA A 94 3.53 3.91 -13.23
CA ALA A 94 2.59 4.39 -14.23
C ALA A 94 1.81 5.63 -13.74
N HIS A 95 1.38 5.63 -12.48
CA HIS A 95 0.71 6.78 -11.88
C HIS A 95 1.60 8.02 -11.80
N GLU A 96 2.89 7.87 -11.48
CA GLU A 96 3.84 8.99 -11.43
C GLU A 96 4.16 9.56 -12.82
N GLN A 97 4.12 8.72 -13.86
CA GLN A 97 4.25 9.17 -15.25
C GLN A 97 3.01 9.97 -15.69
N SER A 98 1.80 9.53 -15.32
CA SER A 98 0.56 10.25 -15.67
C SER A 98 0.31 11.49 -14.81
N ASN A 99 0.76 11.46 -13.55
CA ASN A 99 0.58 12.53 -12.57
C ASN A 99 1.96 12.95 -12.04
N PRO A 100 2.70 13.82 -12.76
CA PRO A 100 4.02 14.23 -12.32
C PRO A 100 3.93 14.87 -10.93
N PRO A 101 4.93 14.62 -10.07
CA PRO A 101 4.92 15.13 -8.70
C PRO A 101 4.77 16.65 -8.73
N ARG A 102 3.73 17.14 -8.04
CA ARG A 102 3.52 18.57 -7.89
C ARG A 102 4.77 19.16 -7.24
N PRO A 103 5.30 20.31 -7.72
CA PRO A 103 6.40 20.97 -7.04
C PRO A 103 6.00 21.17 -5.57
N PRO A 104 6.96 21.05 -4.63
CA PRO A 104 6.69 21.31 -3.22
C PRO A 104 5.96 22.65 -3.14
N ARG A 105 4.83 22.71 -2.41
CA ARG A 105 4.12 23.97 -2.21
C ARG A 105 5.13 24.92 -1.57
N GLY A 106 5.70 25.80 -2.38
CA GLY A 106 6.53 26.88 -1.88
C GLY A 106 5.70 27.63 -0.86
N THR A 107 6.28 27.85 0.31
CA THR A 107 5.80 28.84 1.26
C THR A 107 5.96 30.21 0.61
N ALA A 108 5.07 30.56 -0.32
CA ALA A 108 4.90 31.94 -0.71
C ALA A 108 4.44 32.68 0.55
N PRO A 109 5.16 33.73 1.00
CA PRO A 109 4.68 34.55 2.10
C PRO A 109 3.31 35.09 1.71
N ARG A 110 2.29 34.90 2.55
CA ARG A 110 1.02 35.63 2.42
C ARG A 110 1.39 37.13 2.31
N PRO A 111 0.92 37.87 1.30
CA PRO A 111 1.08 39.30 1.30
C PRO A 111 0.42 39.84 2.58
N ARG A 112 1.20 40.48 3.46
CA ARG A 112 0.64 41.20 4.61
C ARG A 112 -0.28 42.26 4.00
N GLY A 113 -1.57 42.17 4.31
CA GLY A 113 -2.58 43.07 3.77
C GLY A 113 -2.11 44.52 3.92
N GLY A 114 -2.08 45.23 2.79
CA GLY A 114 -1.94 46.67 2.79
C GLY A 114 -3.07 47.27 3.61
N GLY A 115 -2.70 48.13 4.55
CA GLY A 115 -3.66 49.01 5.19
C GLY A 115 -4.36 49.85 4.10
N HIS A 116 -5.67 49.86 4.16
CA HIS A 116 -6.49 50.86 3.48
C HIS A 116 -7.34 51.58 4.55
N PRO A 117 -7.63 52.86 4.30
CA PRO A 117 -7.61 53.95 5.28
C PRO A 117 -8.71 53.91 6.35
#